data_AF-A0A2L1KEH3-F1
#
_entry.id   AF-A0A2L1KEH3-F1
#
_cell.length_a   1.000
_cell.length_b   1.000
_cell.length_c   1.000
_cell.angle_alpha   90.00
_cell.angle_beta   90.00
_cell.angle_gamma   90.00
#
_symmetry.space_group_name_H-M   'P 1'
#
loop_
_entity.id
_entity.type
_entity.pdbx_description
1 polymer ?
#
loop_
_entity_poly.entity_id
_entity_poly.type
_entity_poly.pdbx_seq_one_letter_code
_entity_poly.pdbx_strand_id
1 'polypeptide(L)'
;MVALNRDRWLDLERPDSGEKASFCYFRGGKGWDVGGYQKACSILRDVKFKSTVRMSPKLLDLLYLIQVWLRINRLPYKILVNSGYRTPQHNSKLEGAAKQSLHIKAMAADIRIPGLSVDNLGKLAQAIGVGGVGFYPTKGFIHVDVGKVRTWRVAESTVLEPEYWIVELLDPSTDAQWLANLAPDWPELEMLA
;
A
#
# COMPACT_ATOMS: atom_id res chain seq x y z
N MET A 1 -8.20 -21.95 17.01
CA MET A 1 -8.18 -20.53 16.61
C MET A 1 -9.13 -19.73 17.51
N VAL A 2 -8.68 -19.35 18.72
CA VAL A 2 -9.49 -18.77 19.81
C VAL A 2 -9.91 -17.31 19.56
N ALA A 3 -9.25 -16.61 18.63
CA ALA A 3 -9.49 -15.20 18.33
C ALA A 3 -10.81 -14.94 17.57
N LEU A 4 -11.33 -15.90 16.80
CA LEU A 4 -12.53 -15.69 15.98
C LEU A 4 -13.84 -16.05 16.69
N ASN A 5 -13.80 -16.77 17.82
CA ASN A 5 -15.00 -17.12 18.59
C ASN A 5 -15.39 -16.02 19.60
N ARG A 6 -15.61 -14.81 19.10
CA ARG A 6 -15.98 -13.61 19.87
C ARG A 6 -16.56 -12.56 18.94
N ASP A 7 -16.98 -11.44 19.49
CA ASP A 7 -17.37 -10.27 18.71
C ASP A 7 -16.19 -9.74 17.88
N ARG A 8 -16.43 -9.58 16.58
CA ARG A 8 -15.42 -9.14 15.60
C ARG A 8 -15.70 -7.71 15.19
N TRP A 9 -15.05 -6.80 15.90
CA TRP A 9 -15.11 -5.35 15.66
C TRP A 9 -13.95 -4.91 14.78
N LEU A 10 -14.26 -4.13 13.74
CA LEU A 10 -13.28 -3.43 12.91
C LEU A 10 -13.43 -1.93 13.06
N ASP A 11 -12.30 -1.23 13.11
CA ASP A 11 -12.19 0.23 13.04
C ASP A 11 -11.36 0.57 11.80
N LEU A 12 -12.07 1.04 10.76
CA LEU A 12 -11.50 1.33 9.46
C LEU A 12 -11.72 2.81 9.11
N GLU A 13 -10.72 3.37 8.42
CA GLU A 13 -10.82 4.71 7.84
C GLU A 13 -10.45 4.63 6.37
N ARG A 14 -11.18 5.36 5.52
CA ARG A 14 -11.02 5.36 4.06
C ARG A 14 -10.59 6.76 3.61
N PRO A 15 -9.26 7.04 3.53
CA PRO A 15 -8.74 8.38 3.26
C PRO A 15 -9.32 9.03 2.01
N ASP A 16 -9.49 8.28 0.91
CA ASP A 16 -10.07 8.75 -0.36
C ASP A 16 -11.45 9.40 -0.24
N SER A 17 -12.21 9.03 0.79
CA SER A 17 -13.58 9.50 1.05
C SER A 17 -13.72 10.30 2.34
N GLY A 18 -12.71 10.27 3.21
CA GLY A 18 -12.80 10.76 4.59
C GLY A 18 -13.67 9.93 5.54
N GLU A 19 -14.31 8.85 5.07
CA GLU A 19 -15.19 8.02 5.88
C GLU A 19 -14.42 7.26 6.97
N LYS A 20 -15.02 7.21 8.17
CA LYS A 20 -14.55 6.42 9.32
C LYS A 20 -15.70 5.52 9.74
N ALA A 21 -15.42 4.23 9.95
CA ALA A 21 -16.42 3.27 10.38
C ALA A 21 -15.87 2.33 11.44
N SER A 22 -16.54 2.30 12.58
CA SER A 22 -16.35 1.30 13.62
C SER A 22 -17.62 0.43 13.70
N PHE A 23 -17.47 -0.88 13.51
CA PHE A 23 -18.60 -1.79 13.39
C PHE A 23 -18.26 -3.21 13.82
N CYS A 24 -19.24 -3.93 14.37
CA CYS A 24 -19.17 -5.36 14.61
C CYS A 24 -19.81 -6.07 13.41
N TYR A 25 -19.09 -6.92 12.69
CA TYR A 25 -19.66 -7.68 11.57
C TYR A 25 -20.06 -9.11 11.94
N PHE A 26 -19.60 -9.61 13.09
CA PHE A 26 -19.91 -10.94 13.59
C PHE A 26 -19.96 -10.92 15.12
N ARG A 27 -21.03 -11.48 15.68
CA ARG A 27 -21.29 -11.59 17.10
C ARG A 27 -20.99 -13.01 17.59
N GLY A 28 -20.12 -13.13 18.58
CA GLY A 28 -19.75 -14.44 19.14
C GLY A 28 -20.98 -15.19 19.64
N GLY A 29 -21.18 -16.43 19.17
CA GLY A 29 -22.36 -17.24 19.53
C GLY A 29 -23.69 -16.82 18.91
N LYS A 30 -23.78 -15.68 18.20
CA LYS A 30 -25.02 -15.21 17.55
C LYS A 30 -24.94 -15.20 16.01
N GLY A 31 -23.73 -15.17 15.45
CA GLY A 31 -23.52 -15.17 14.00
C GLY A 31 -23.36 -13.77 13.40
N TRP A 32 -23.80 -13.57 12.17
CA TRP A 32 -23.58 -12.34 11.40
C TRP A 32 -24.35 -11.15 11.97
N ASP A 33 -23.66 -10.01 12.12
CA ASP A 33 -24.30 -8.71 12.34
C ASP A 33 -24.49 -8.06 10.97
N VAL A 34 -25.73 -8.11 10.46
CA VAL A 34 -26.04 -7.69 9.08
C VAL A 34 -25.70 -6.22 8.86
N GLY A 35 -26.01 -5.35 9.83
CA GLY A 35 -25.74 -3.92 9.74
C GLY A 35 -24.24 -3.62 9.72
N GLY A 36 -23.46 -4.30 10.56
CA GLY A 36 -22.01 -4.15 10.52
C GLY A 36 -21.36 -4.75 9.27
N TYR A 37 -21.87 -5.87 8.76
CA TYR A 37 -21.39 -6.42 7.50
C TYR A 37 -21.69 -5.49 6.30
N GLN A 38 -22.85 -4.83 6.28
CA GLN A 38 -23.17 -3.81 5.28
C GLN A 38 -22.22 -2.60 5.37
N LYS A 39 -21.90 -2.14 6.59
CA LYS A 39 -20.88 -1.09 6.81
C LYS A 39 -19.51 -1.52 6.30
N ALA A 40 -19.12 -2.77 6.52
CA ALA A 40 -17.88 -3.34 5.99
C ALA A 40 -17.85 -3.29 4.45
N CYS A 41 -18.94 -3.71 3.81
CA CYS A 41 -19.06 -3.65 2.36
C CYS A 41 -19.00 -2.22 1.84
N SER A 42 -19.65 -1.27 2.53
CA SER A 42 -19.63 0.14 2.16
C SER A 42 -18.24 0.74 2.27
N ILE A 43 -17.52 0.60 3.39
CA ILE A 43 -16.21 1.26 3.55
C ILE A 43 -15.11 0.65 2.66
N LEU A 44 -15.25 -0.64 2.32
CA LEU A 44 -14.35 -1.34 1.41
C LEU A 44 -14.76 -1.23 -0.07
N ARG A 45 -15.81 -0.47 -0.41
CA ARG A 45 -16.30 -0.34 -1.78
C ARG A 45 -15.30 0.32 -2.73
N ASP A 46 -15.64 0.29 -4.02
CA ASP A 46 -15.00 1.16 -4.99
C ASP A 46 -15.54 2.59 -4.82
N VAL A 47 -14.78 3.44 -4.15
CA VAL A 47 -15.17 4.83 -3.87
C VAL A 47 -15.28 5.64 -5.16
N LYS A 48 -14.36 5.44 -6.12
CA LYS A 48 -14.30 6.22 -7.36
C LYS A 48 -15.50 5.95 -8.26
N PHE A 49 -15.92 4.69 -8.35
CA PHE A 49 -17.07 4.27 -9.16
C PHE A 49 -18.36 4.08 -8.33
N LYS A 50 -18.34 4.43 -7.04
CA LYS A 50 -19.47 4.29 -6.11
C LYS A 50 -20.13 2.91 -6.15
N SER A 51 -19.32 1.86 -6.32
CA SER A 51 -19.80 0.50 -6.51
C SER A 51 -19.50 -0.37 -5.29
N THR A 52 -20.57 -0.89 -4.69
CA THR A 52 -20.53 -1.74 -3.49
C THR A 52 -20.92 -3.16 -3.86
N VAL A 53 -20.17 -4.12 -3.34
CA VAL A 53 -20.42 -5.56 -3.51
C VAL A 53 -20.27 -6.28 -2.16
N ARG A 54 -20.69 -7.53 -2.10
CA ARG A 54 -20.46 -8.38 -0.92
C ARG A 54 -18.97 -8.66 -0.77
N MET A 55 -18.38 -8.17 0.32
CA MET A 55 -16.98 -8.42 0.63
C MET A 55 -16.78 -9.83 1.19
N SER A 56 -15.64 -10.44 0.90
CA SER A 56 -15.30 -11.76 1.43
C SER A 56 -15.27 -11.74 2.96
N PRO A 57 -16.06 -12.60 3.65
CA PRO A 57 -15.93 -12.87 5.08
C PRO A 57 -14.49 -13.10 5.56
N LYS A 58 -13.71 -13.87 4.79
CA LYS A 58 -12.33 -14.21 5.14
C LYS A 58 -11.42 -12.98 5.12
N LEU A 59 -11.70 -12.01 4.24
CA LEU A 59 -10.94 -10.76 4.20
C LEU A 59 -11.22 -9.93 5.45
N LEU A 60 -12.48 -9.87 5.90
CA LEU A 60 -12.83 -9.19 7.16
C LEU A 60 -12.18 -9.87 8.36
N ASP A 61 -12.11 -11.20 8.36
CA ASP A 61 -11.40 -11.97 9.38
C ASP A 61 -9.89 -11.67 9.37
N LEU A 62 -9.26 -11.58 8.20
CA LEU A 62 -7.84 -11.21 8.07
C LEU A 62 -7.56 -9.81 8.63
N LEU A 63 -8.34 -8.81 8.23
CA LEU A 63 -8.21 -7.45 8.76
C LEU A 63 -8.42 -7.41 10.28
N TYR A 64 -9.37 -8.20 10.78
CA TYR A 64 -9.66 -8.31 12.20
C TYR A 64 -8.49 -8.93 12.97
N LEU A 65 -7.89 -10.00 12.46
CA LEU A 65 -6.73 -10.64 13.07
C LEU A 65 -5.52 -9.69 13.15
N ILE A 66 -5.26 -8.93 12.08
CA ILE A 66 -4.23 -7.87 12.06
C ILE A 66 -4.51 -6.85 13.18
N GLN A 67 -5.73 -6.30 13.23
CA GLN A 67 -6.11 -5.30 14.23
C GLN A 67 -6.00 -5.84 15.67
N VAL A 68 -6.47 -7.07 15.93
CA VAL A 68 -6.42 -7.69 17.26
C VAL A 68 -4.98 -7.93 17.70
N TRP A 69 -4.13 -8.44 16.83
CA TRP A 69 -2.72 -8.67 17.16
C TRP A 69 -2.04 -7.35 17.56
N LEU A 70 -2.28 -6.28 16.80
CA LEU A 70 -1.72 -4.95 17.11
C LEU A 70 -2.25 -4.40 18.44
N ARG A 71 -3.56 -4.55 18.70
CA ARG A 71 -4.17 -4.14 19.97
C ARG A 71 -3.56 -4.86 21.17
N ILE A 72 -3.41 -6.19 21.09
CA ILE A 72 -2.84 -6.99 22.19
C ILE A 72 -1.39 -6.57 22.48
N ASN A 73 -0.63 -6.25 21.44
CA ASN A 73 0.76 -5.79 21.56
C ASN A 73 0.90 -4.29 21.82
N ARG A 74 -0.20 -3.56 22.08
CA ARG A 74 -0.22 -2.11 22.36
C ARG A 74 0.43 -1.27 21.26
N LEU A 75 0.31 -1.71 20.01
CA LEU A 75 0.79 -1.00 18.83
C LEU A 75 -0.35 -0.20 18.18
N PRO A 76 -0.04 0.80 17.33
CA PRO A 76 -1.04 1.43 16.49
C PRO A 76 -1.85 0.37 15.72
N TYR A 77 -3.18 0.46 15.78
CA TYR A 77 -4.09 -0.55 15.23
C TYR A 77 -5.13 0.03 14.28
N LYS A 78 -5.12 1.34 14.05
CA LYS A 78 -6.09 2.00 13.20
C LYS A 78 -5.76 1.73 11.74
N ILE A 79 -6.61 0.95 11.07
CA ILE A 79 -6.39 0.54 9.69
C ILE A 79 -6.90 1.63 8.76
N LEU A 80 -5.99 2.22 7.99
CA LEU A 80 -6.33 3.02 6.84
C LEU A 80 -6.42 2.09 5.62
N VAL A 81 -7.59 2.06 5.00
CA VAL A 81 -7.84 1.29 3.77
C VAL A 81 -7.61 2.23 2.59
N ASN A 82 -6.54 2.00 1.84
CA ASN A 82 -6.30 2.72 0.60
C ASN A 82 -7.29 2.23 -0.48
N SER A 83 -7.50 0.92 -0.56
CA SER A 83 -8.52 0.35 -1.46
C SER A 83 -9.05 -1.00 -0.99
N GLY A 84 -10.31 -1.31 -1.32
CA GLY A 84 -10.94 -2.61 -1.10
C GLY A 84 -11.39 -3.20 -2.43
N TYR A 85 -12.69 -3.43 -2.64
CA TYR A 85 -13.21 -3.78 -3.96
C TYR A 85 -12.87 -2.70 -5.00
N ARG A 86 -12.55 -3.14 -6.21
CA ARG A 86 -12.40 -2.31 -7.42
C ARG A 86 -13.30 -2.85 -8.50
N THR A 87 -14.06 -1.99 -9.15
CA THR A 87 -14.74 -2.35 -10.39
C THR A 87 -13.70 -2.77 -11.44
N PRO A 88 -14.04 -3.69 -12.39
CA PRO A 88 -13.13 -4.03 -13.48
C PRO A 88 -12.63 -2.80 -14.25
N GLN A 89 -13.51 -1.80 -14.45
CA GLN A 89 -13.22 -0.54 -15.12
C GLN A 89 -12.24 0.34 -14.33
N HIS A 90 -12.33 0.37 -13.01
CA HIS A 90 -11.34 1.06 -12.18
C HIS A 90 -10.00 0.33 -12.25
N ASN A 91 -10.00 -0.98 -12.06
CA ASN A 91 -8.77 -1.77 -12.02
C ASN A 91 -7.98 -1.68 -13.34
N SER A 92 -8.66 -1.63 -14.50
CA SER A 92 -7.99 -1.49 -15.80
C SER A 92 -7.33 -0.11 -16.02
N LYS A 93 -7.72 0.91 -15.25
CA LYS A 93 -7.14 2.26 -15.31
C LYS A 93 -5.92 2.43 -14.39
N LEU A 94 -5.63 1.47 -13.52
CA LEU A 94 -4.52 1.54 -12.58
C LEU A 94 -3.27 0.90 -13.17
N GLU A 95 -2.19 1.67 -13.24
CA GLU A 95 -0.89 1.18 -13.67
C GLU A 95 -0.39 0.05 -12.76
N GLY A 96 0.09 -1.03 -13.37
CA GLY A 96 0.60 -2.22 -12.67
C GLY A 96 -0.48 -3.10 -12.01
N ALA A 97 -1.77 -2.79 -12.16
CA ALA A 97 -2.84 -3.63 -11.63
C ALA A 97 -3.02 -4.90 -12.48
N ALA A 98 -2.98 -6.07 -11.84
CA ALA A 98 -3.22 -7.33 -12.52
C ALA A 98 -4.66 -7.42 -13.06
N LYS A 99 -4.82 -7.94 -14.30
CA LYS A 99 -6.15 -8.17 -14.91
C LYS A 99 -7.05 -9.07 -14.06
N GLN A 100 -6.47 -10.05 -13.36
CA GLN A 100 -7.17 -10.97 -12.46
C GLN A 100 -6.98 -10.62 -10.98
N SER A 101 -6.90 -9.32 -10.68
CA SER A 101 -6.77 -8.81 -9.31
C SER A 101 -7.88 -9.30 -8.39
N LEU A 102 -7.52 -9.72 -7.17
CA LEU A 102 -8.48 -10.13 -6.15
C LEU A 102 -9.29 -8.95 -5.58
N HIS A 103 -8.90 -7.70 -5.87
CA HIS A 103 -9.75 -6.54 -5.62
C HIS A 103 -11.06 -6.62 -6.41
N ILE A 104 -11.04 -7.10 -7.66
CA ILE A 104 -12.24 -7.23 -8.50
C ILE A 104 -13.17 -8.32 -7.95
N LYS A 105 -12.64 -9.25 -7.16
CA LYS A 105 -13.42 -10.32 -6.51
C LYS A 105 -13.85 -9.98 -5.09
N ALA A 106 -13.63 -8.75 -4.62
CA ALA A 106 -13.92 -8.33 -3.24
C ALA A 106 -13.19 -9.20 -2.18
N MET A 107 -11.99 -9.67 -2.54
CA MET A 107 -11.17 -10.60 -1.76
C MET A 107 -9.81 -10.01 -1.38
N ALA A 108 -9.58 -8.72 -1.62
CA ALA A 108 -8.34 -8.04 -1.30
C ALA A 108 -8.57 -6.62 -0.76
N ALA A 109 -7.58 -6.12 -0.02
CA ALA A 109 -7.50 -4.75 0.42
C ALA A 109 -6.04 -4.27 0.40
N ASP A 110 -5.85 -3.00 0.05
CA ASP A 110 -4.59 -2.30 0.25
C ASP A 110 -4.72 -1.47 1.52
N ILE A 111 -3.85 -1.70 2.48
CA ILE A 111 -3.94 -1.12 3.83
C ILE A 111 -2.62 -0.55 4.31
N ARG A 112 -2.71 0.43 5.21
CA ARG A 112 -1.59 0.95 5.99
C ARG A 112 -2.04 1.30 7.40
N ILE A 113 -1.09 1.37 8.32
CA ILE A 113 -1.34 1.74 9.71
C ILE A 113 -0.34 2.83 10.08
N PRO A 114 -0.80 4.06 10.38
CA PRO A 114 0.09 5.13 10.80
C PRO A 114 0.96 4.70 11.99
N GLY A 115 2.27 4.93 11.88
CA GLY A 115 3.25 4.49 12.87
C GLY A 115 3.80 3.07 12.69
N LEU A 116 3.33 2.31 11.70
CA LEU A 116 3.95 1.03 11.30
C LEU A 116 4.56 1.13 9.91
N SER A 117 5.79 0.64 9.76
CA SER A 117 6.42 0.47 8.45
C SER A 117 5.69 -0.58 7.62
N VAL A 118 5.78 -0.45 6.29
CA VAL A 118 5.29 -1.44 5.32
C VAL A 118 5.87 -2.83 5.63
N ASP A 119 7.14 -2.89 6.01
CA ASP A 119 7.81 -4.14 6.34
C ASP A 119 7.25 -4.81 7.59
N ASN A 120 7.04 -4.06 8.68
CA ASN A 120 6.50 -4.62 9.91
C ASN A 120 5.05 -5.08 9.73
N LEU A 121 4.22 -4.27 9.06
CA LEU A 121 2.84 -4.63 8.80
C LEU A 121 2.72 -5.84 7.86
N GLY A 122 3.56 -5.90 6.82
CA GLY A 122 3.56 -7.03 5.89
C GLY A 122 4.12 -8.31 6.50
N LYS A 123 5.13 -8.24 7.38
CA LYS A 123 5.62 -9.40 8.16
C LYS A 123 4.54 -9.94 9.09
N LEU A 124 3.77 -9.06 9.74
CA LEU A 124 2.60 -9.46 10.53
C LEU A 124 1.56 -10.17 9.66
N ALA A 125 1.19 -9.60 8.51
CA ALA A 125 0.21 -10.22 7.60
C ALA A 125 0.67 -11.60 7.10
N GLN A 126 1.97 -11.76 6.79
CA GLN A 126 2.55 -13.06 6.44
C GLN A 126 2.50 -14.06 7.60
N ALA A 127 2.80 -13.62 8.83
CA ALA A 127 2.77 -14.49 10.01
C ALA A 127 1.35 -15.00 10.34
N ILE A 128 0.30 -14.25 9.96
CA ILE A 128 -1.09 -14.73 10.03
C ILE A 128 -1.33 -15.88 9.03
N GLY A 129 -0.60 -15.91 7.91
CA GLY A 129 -0.57 -17.04 6.98
C GLY A 129 -1.83 -17.19 6.12
N VAL A 130 -2.63 -16.12 5.96
CA VAL A 130 -3.84 -16.13 5.15
C VAL A 130 -3.62 -15.37 3.85
N GLY A 131 -3.68 -16.10 2.74
CA GLY A 131 -3.64 -15.56 1.37
C GLY A 131 -2.39 -14.75 1.03
N GLY A 132 -2.52 -13.88 0.03
CA GLY A 132 -1.39 -13.14 -0.53
C GLY A 132 -1.03 -11.88 0.25
N VAL A 133 0.27 -11.57 0.33
CA VAL A 133 0.80 -10.31 0.89
C VAL A 133 1.74 -9.62 -0.10
N GLY A 134 1.40 -8.40 -0.51
CA GLY A 134 2.22 -7.57 -1.39
C GLY A 134 2.82 -6.38 -0.67
N PHE A 135 4.12 -6.13 -0.85
CA PHE A 135 4.82 -4.98 -0.26
C PHE A 135 4.94 -3.84 -1.28
N TYR A 136 4.47 -2.65 -0.91
CA TYR A 136 4.59 -1.43 -1.73
C TYR A 136 5.25 -0.29 -0.91
N PRO A 137 6.57 -0.36 -0.63
CA PRO A 137 7.26 0.60 0.22
C PRO A 137 7.14 2.05 -0.27
N THR A 138 7.37 2.26 -1.58
CA THR A 138 7.27 3.58 -2.23
C THR A 138 5.85 4.17 -2.19
N LYS A 139 4.82 3.31 -2.13
CA LYS A 139 3.41 3.74 -2.01
C LYS A 139 2.92 3.77 -0.55
N GLY A 140 3.73 3.33 0.42
CA GLY A 140 3.41 3.38 1.84
C GLY A 140 2.27 2.47 2.30
N PHE A 141 2.01 1.36 1.61
CA PHE A 141 0.96 0.39 1.98
C PHE A 141 1.38 -1.06 1.72
N ILE A 142 0.64 -2.01 2.30
CA ILE A 142 0.68 -3.42 1.91
C ILE A 142 -0.63 -3.82 1.21
N HIS A 143 -0.53 -4.77 0.30
CA HIS A 143 -1.67 -5.50 -0.22
C HIS A 143 -1.89 -6.76 0.63
N VAL A 144 -3.14 -7.06 0.95
CA VAL A 144 -3.56 -8.33 1.55
C VAL A 144 -4.73 -8.92 0.79
N ASP A 145 -4.73 -10.23 0.57
CA ASP A 145 -5.84 -10.95 -0.05
C ASP A 145 -6.09 -12.31 0.61
N VAL A 146 -7.21 -12.94 0.26
CA VAL A 146 -7.60 -14.28 0.77
C VAL A 146 -7.57 -15.37 -0.31
N GLY A 147 -6.68 -15.22 -1.29
CA GLY A 147 -6.37 -16.21 -2.31
C GLY A 147 -5.31 -17.22 -1.86
N LYS A 148 -4.45 -17.64 -2.79
CA LYS A 148 -3.30 -18.52 -2.49
C LYS A 148 -2.26 -17.76 -1.67
N VAL A 149 -1.66 -18.44 -0.69
CA VAL A 149 -0.53 -17.93 0.08
C VAL A 149 0.62 -17.65 -0.86
N ARG A 150 1.06 -16.39 -0.89
CA ARG A 150 2.18 -15.92 -1.71
C ARG A 150 2.63 -14.55 -1.22
N THR A 151 3.88 -14.21 -1.49
CA THR A 151 4.42 -12.90 -1.14
C THR A 151 5.15 -12.31 -2.33
N TRP A 152 4.98 -11.01 -2.54
CA TRP A 152 5.71 -10.25 -3.56
C TRP A 152 6.08 -8.88 -3.03
N ARG A 153 7.14 -8.30 -3.59
CA ARG A 153 7.57 -6.94 -3.30
C ARG A 153 7.70 -6.19 -4.61
N VAL A 154 7.04 -5.04 -4.70
CA VAL A 154 7.32 -4.11 -5.80
C VAL A 154 8.62 -3.41 -5.44
N ALA A 155 9.57 -3.42 -6.38
CA ALA A 155 10.88 -2.81 -6.18
C ALA A 155 10.72 -1.37 -5.71
N GLU A 156 11.60 -0.95 -4.79
CA GLU A 156 11.88 0.46 -4.62
C GLU A 156 12.35 0.96 -5.99
N SER A 157 11.75 2.02 -6.53
CA SER A 157 12.45 2.71 -7.59
C SER A 157 13.68 3.31 -6.92
N THR A 158 14.82 2.61 -6.99
CA THR A 158 16.08 3.33 -7.11
C THR A 158 15.96 4.09 -8.41
N VAL A 159 15.33 5.25 -8.36
CA VAL A 159 15.66 6.29 -9.31
C VAL A 159 17.10 6.62 -8.92
N LEU A 160 18.06 5.89 -9.51
CA LEU A 160 19.23 6.58 -9.99
C LEU A 160 18.63 7.53 -11.02
N GLU A 161 18.25 8.72 -10.56
CA GLU A 161 18.11 9.85 -11.47
C GLU A 161 19.45 9.82 -12.20
N PRO A 162 19.50 9.54 -13.51
CA PRO A 162 20.71 9.86 -14.23
C PRO A 162 20.84 11.35 -13.99
N GLU A 163 21.83 11.73 -13.20
CA GLU A 163 22.07 13.12 -12.92
C GLU A 163 22.13 13.81 -14.27
N TYR A 164 21.17 14.72 -14.51
CA TYR A 164 20.94 15.31 -15.84
C TYR A 164 22.20 16.02 -16.38
N TRP A 165 23.18 16.31 -15.50
CA TRP A 165 24.49 16.84 -15.86
C TRP A 165 25.43 15.82 -16.54
N ILE A 166 25.23 14.51 -16.38
CA ILE A 166 26.09 13.49 -17.04
C ILE A 166 25.76 13.37 -18.53
N VAL A 167 24.50 13.65 -18.92
CA VAL A 167 24.08 13.56 -20.33
C VAL A 167 24.57 14.78 -21.14
N GLU A 168 24.68 15.96 -20.51
CA GLU A 168 25.25 17.16 -21.14
C GLU A 168 26.78 17.08 -21.33
N LEU A 169 27.49 16.24 -20.56
CA LEU A 169 28.94 16.08 -20.64
C LEU A 169 29.42 15.08 -21.70
N LEU A 170 28.50 14.34 -22.33
CA LEU A 170 28.82 13.30 -23.32
C LEU A 170 28.12 13.50 -24.66
N ASP A 171 27.44 14.63 -24.87
CA ASP A 171 26.98 15.05 -26.19
C ASP A 171 28.14 15.72 -26.95
N PRO A 172 28.69 15.09 -28.02
CA PRO A 172 29.77 15.67 -28.80
C PRO A 172 29.31 16.81 -29.72
N SER A 173 28.03 17.19 -29.68
CA SER A 173 27.44 18.20 -30.58
C SER A 173 27.17 19.56 -29.93
N THR A 174 27.41 19.72 -28.63
CA THR A 174 27.36 21.03 -27.93
C THR A 174 28.76 21.59 -27.73
N ASP A 175 29.29 22.11 -28.83
CA ASP A 175 30.56 22.79 -28.95
C ASP A 175 30.72 24.01 -27.99
N ALA A 176 31.80 23.94 -27.20
CA ALA A 176 32.98 24.79 -27.37
C ALA A 176 32.88 26.33 -27.23
N GLN A 177 31.91 26.91 -26.52
CA GLN A 177 31.93 28.38 -26.24
C GLN A 177 31.93 28.83 -24.78
N TRP A 178 31.75 27.93 -23.80
CA TRP A 178 31.65 28.32 -22.38
C TRP A 178 32.92 28.12 -21.55
N LEU A 179 33.92 27.38 -22.04
CA LEU A 179 35.19 27.15 -21.30
C LEU A 179 36.25 28.25 -21.53
N ALA A 180 36.03 29.20 -22.44
CA ALA A 180 36.96 30.30 -22.69
C ALA A 180 36.84 31.47 -21.68
N ASN A 181 35.75 31.54 -20.90
CA ASN A 181 35.43 32.69 -20.04
C ASN A 181 35.58 32.43 -18.53
N LEU A 182 36.16 31.28 -18.14
CA LEU A 182 36.32 30.89 -16.72
C LEU A 182 37.76 30.55 -16.34
N ALA A 183 38.75 30.86 -17.18
CA ALA A 183 40.15 30.78 -16.76
C ALA A 183 40.41 31.80 -15.64
N PRO A 184 40.75 31.38 -14.41
CA PRO A 184 41.20 32.30 -13.38
C PRO A 184 42.62 32.77 -13.73
N ASP A 185 42.91 34.05 -13.54
CA ASP A 185 44.28 34.60 -13.62
C ASP A 185 45.19 33.85 -12.62
N TRP A 186 46.00 32.94 -13.12
CA TRP A 186 47.06 32.28 -12.34
C TRP A 186 48.36 33.06 -12.53
N PRO A 187 49.06 33.46 -11.46
CA PRO A 187 50.30 34.22 -11.58
C PRO A 187 51.40 33.34 -12.19
N GLU A 188 52.15 33.92 -13.14
CA GLU A 188 53.38 33.34 -13.68
C GLU A 188 54.33 32.97 -12.54
N LEU A 189 54.64 31.68 -12.42
CA LEU A 189 55.80 31.23 -11.67
C LEU A 189 56.88 30.82 -12.68
N GLU A 190 57.91 31.65 -12.67
CA GLU A 190 59.15 31.55 -13.43
C GLU A 190 59.79 30.17 -13.32
N MET A 191 60.32 29.72 -14.46
CA MET A 191 61.33 28.68 -14.54
C MET A 191 62.56 29.04 -13.69
N LEU A 192 62.96 28.12 -12.81
CA LEU A 192 64.35 28.01 -12.39
C LEU A 192 64.89 26.64 -12.86
N ALA A 193 65.86 26.76 -13.79
CA ALA A 193 66.94 25.86 -14.23
C ALA A 193 66.86 24.35 -13.96
#